data_AF-A0A7C6X5D8-F1
#
_entry.id   AF-A0A7C6X5D8-F1
#
_cell.length_a   1.000
_cell.length_b   1.000
_cell.length_c   1.000
_cell.angle_alpha   90.00
_cell.angle_beta   90.00
_cell.angle_gamma   90.00
#
_symmetry.space_group_name_H-M   'P 1'
#
loop_
_entity.id
_entity.type
_entity.pdbx_description
1 polymer ?
#
loop_
_entity_poly.entity_id
_entity_poly.type
_entity_poly.pdbx_seq_one_letter_code
_entity_poly.pdbx_strand_id
1 'polypeptide(L)'
;EELKGEGIGVTATCPNPMLTDFFTEDQKKALLSSYKRFGIEDPDRVAEKTLQAVRRKKGVVVTSPSGRLIRFLSKILPVGWIIRFINFK
;
A
#
# COMPACT_ATOMS: atom_id res chain seq x y z
N GLU A 1 8.03 -14.52 10.31
CA GLU A 1 8.26 -13.42 11.25
C GLU A 1 9.43 -13.83 12.12
N GLU A 2 10.55 -13.13 12.00
CA GLU A 2 11.82 -13.49 12.64
C GLU A 2 11.75 -13.31 14.18
N LEU A 3 11.08 -12.26 14.65
CA LEU A 3 10.96 -11.92 16.08
C LEU A 3 9.80 -12.62 16.81
N LYS A 4 9.09 -13.54 16.14
CA LYS A 4 7.93 -14.22 16.73
C LYS A 4 8.33 -15.08 17.94
N GLY A 5 9.55 -15.65 17.93
CA GLY A 5 10.09 -16.41 19.06
C GLY A 5 10.32 -15.56 20.32
N GLU A 6 10.49 -14.25 20.16
CA GLU A 6 10.68 -13.29 21.25
C GLU A 6 9.34 -12.69 21.73
N GLY A 7 8.21 -13.14 21.17
CA GLY A 7 6.88 -12.59 21.49
C GLY A 7 6.59 -11.24 20.84
N ILE A 8 7.44 -10.77 19.93
CA ILE A 8 7.29 -9.48 19.25
C ILE A 8 6.55 -9.69 17.92
N GLY A 9 5.43 -8.98 17.74
CA GLY A 9 4.69 -8.92 16.49
C GLY A 9 5.18 -7.76 15.61
N VAL A 10 5.48 -8.04 14.34
CA VAL A 10 5.93 -7.01 13.38
C VAL A 10 4.93 -6.90 12.25
N THR A 11 4.49 -5.68 11.96
CA THR A 11 3.57 -5.40 10.85
C THR A 11 4.19 -4.39 9.91
N ALA A 12 4.45 -4.80 8.66
CA ALA A 12 4.87 -3.90 7.60
C ALA A 12 3.65 -3.29 6.90
N THR A 13 3.57 -1.97 6.83
CA THR A 13 2.53 -1.26 6.08
C THR A 13 3.10 -0.80 4.73
N CYS A 14 2.39 -1.10 3.66
CA CYS A 14 2.71 -0.65 2.31
C CYS A 14 1.58 0.27 1.82
N PRO A 15 1.70 1.59 2.03
CA PRO A 15 0.72 2.55 1.54
C PRO A 15 1.01 2.96 0.10
N ASN A 16 -0.01 3.47 -0.58
CA ASN A 16 0.19 4.28 -1.78
C ASN A 16 0.74 5.68 -1.41
N PRO A 17 1.11 6.54 -2.39
CA PRO A 17 1.53 7.91 -2.10
C PRO A 17 0.56 8.61 -1.16
N MET A 18 1.07 9.24 -0.11
CA MET A 18 0.26 9.90 0.91
C MET A 18 0.34 11.42 0.81
N LEU A 19 -0.76 12.10 1.11
CA LEU A 19 -0.78 13.54 1.32
C LEU A 19 -0.21 13.87 2.70
N THR A 20 1.11 13.89 2.79
CA THR A 20 1.81 14.28 4.02
C THR A 20 2.01 15.79 4.06
N ASP A 21 2.32 16.32 5.24
CA ASP A 21 2.65 17.75 5.43
C ASP A 21 4.01 18.16 4.86
N PHE A 22 4.72 17.23 4.20
CA PHE A 22 5.87 17.55 3.38
C PHE A 22 5.51 18.44 2.18
N PHE A 23 4.27 18.33 1.68
CA PHE A 23 3.79 19.11 0.54
C PHE A 23 3.20 20.45 0.98
N THR A 24 3.48 21.51 0.23
CA THR A 24 2.79 22.80 0.40
C THR A 24 1.32 22.69 0.01
N GLU A 25 0.46 23.60 0.48
CA GLU A 25 -0.98 23.57 0.18
C GLU A 25 -1.28 23.66 -1.33
N ASP A 26 -0.47 24.39 -2.09
CA ASP A 26 -0.59 24.45 -3.56
C ASP A 26 -0.19 23.13 -4.23
N GLN A 27 0.84 22.46 -3.72
CA GLN A 27 1.24 21.12 -4.19
C GLN A 27 0.20 20.06 -3.82
N LYS A 28 -0.38 20.12 -2.61
CA LYS A 28 -1.48 19.26 -2.19
C LYS A 28 -2.70 19.46 -3.11
N LYS A 29 -3.06 20.70 -3.42
CA LYS A 29 -4.13 21.03 -4.38
C LYS A 29 -3.83 20.49 -5.78
N ALA A 30 -2.60 20.68 -6.29
CA ALA A 30 -2.20 20.19 -7.62
C ALA A 30 -2.23 18.66 -7.70
N LEU A 31 -1.83 17.97 -6.63
CA LEU A 31 -1.87 16.51 -6.53
C LEU A 31 -3.32 15.99 -6.47
N LEU A 32 -4.21 16.70 -5.78
CA LEU A 32 -5.63 16.39 -5.67
C LEU A 32 -6.44 16.76 -6.92
N SER A 33 -6.02 17.78 -7.69
CA SER A 33 -6.68 18.21 -8.92
C SER A 33 -6.28 17.38 -10.13
N SER A 34 -5.19 16.60 -10.02
CA SER A 34 -4.73 15.70 -11.08
C SER A 34 -5.46 14.35 -11.04
N TYR A 35 -5.43 13.62 -12.17
CA TYR A 35 -5.86 12.22 -12.28
C TYR A 35 -5.21 11.31 -11.19
N LYS A 36 -4.05 11.71 -10.66
CA LYS A 36 -3.34 11.02 -9.59
C LYS A 36 -4.10 10.95 -8.26
N ARG A 37 -5.18 11.72 -8.07
CA ARG A 37 -6.03 11.70 -6.86
C ARG A 37 -6.47 10.28 -6.45
N PHE A 38 -6.78 9.41 -7.40
CA PHE A 38 -7.21 8.03 -7.11
C PHE A 38 -6.12 7.15 -6.49
N GLY A 39 -4.86 7.52 -6.67
CA GLY A 39 -3.71 6.82 -6.11
C GLY A 39 -3.17 7.44 -4.83
N ILE A 40 -3.79 8.51 -4.31
CA ILE A 40 -3.30 9.22 -3.14
C ILE A 40 -4.12 8.84 -1.92
N GLU A 41 -3.45 8.41 -0.85
CA GLU A 41 -4.06 8.03 0.42
C GLU A 41 -3.93 9.12 1.48
N ASP A 42 -4.90 9.14 2.39
CA ASP A 42 -4.89 9.95 3.59
C ASP A 42 -4.05 9.26 4.68
N PRO A 43 -3.06 9.96 5.29
CA PRO A 43 -2.15 9.35 6.26
C PRO A 43 -2.85 8.89 7.55
N ASP A 44 -3.84 9.64 8.04
CA ASP A 44 -4.58 9.27 9.25
C ASP A 44 -5.37 7.98 9.05
N ARG A 45 -6.01 7.85 7.88
CA ARG A 45 -6.72 6.63 7.49
C ARG A 45 -5.78 5.42 7.29
N VAL A 46 -4.56 5.66 6.81
CA VAL A 46 -3.53 4.61 6.71
C VAL A 46 -3.12 4.16 8.12
N ALA A 47 -2.84 5.11 9.01
CA ALA A 47 -2.46 4.81 10.40
C ALA A 47 -3.54 4.02 11.14
N GLU A 48 -4.82 4.43 11.03
CA GLU A 48 -5.94 3.74 11.66
C GLU A 48 -6.05 2.28 11.18
N LYS A 49 -5.99 2.05 9.86
CA LYS A 49 -6.04 0.71 9.27
C LYS A 49 -4.84 -0.14 9.71
N THR A 50 -3.66 0.46 9.80
CA THR A 50 -2.45 -0.21 10.26
C THR A 50 -2.58 -0.64 11.72
N LEU A 51 -3.04 0.25 12.60
CA LEU A 51 -3.26 -0.07 14.01
C LEU A 51 -4.28 -1.21 14.18
N GLN A 52 -5.38 -1.18 13.43
CA GLN A 52 -6.35 -2.27 13.41
C GLN A 52 -5.74 -3.59 12.93
N ALA A 53 -4.81 -3.55 11.99
CA ALA A 53 -4.15 -4.74 11.45
C ALA A 53 -3.05 -5.30 12.36
N VAL A 54 -2.32 -4.43 13.07
CA VAL A 54 -1.38 -4.79 14.14
C VAL A 54 -2.12 -5.58 15.23
N ARG A 55 -3.29 -5.09 15.68
CA ARG A 55 -4.15 -5.79 16.64
C ARG A 55 -4.58 -7.18 16.15
N ARG A 56 -4.70 -7.37 14.84
CA ARG A 56 -5.04 -8.65 14.19
C ARG A 56 -3.81 -9.51 13.86
N LYS A 57 -2.61 -9.14 14.34
CA LYS A 57 -1.33 -9.84 14.08
C LYS A 57 -1.08 -10.11 12.60
N LYS A 58 -1.40 -9.14 11.73
CA LYS A 58 -1.11 -9.24 10.30
C LYS A 58 0.34 -8.84 10.03
N GLY A 59 1.12 -9.70 9.38
CA GLY A 59 2.52 -9.38 9.04
C GLY A 59 2.69 -8.30 7.96
N VAL A 60 1.77 -8.22 6.98
CA VAL A 60 1.81 -7.21 5.90
C VAL A 60 0.44 -6.60 5.66
N VAL A 61 0.38 -5.27 5.56
CA VAL A 61 -0.85 -4.50 5.39
C VAL A 61 -0.75 -3.63 4.15
N VAL A 62 -1.64 -3.90 3.19
CA VAL A 62 -1.88 -3.01 2.05
C VAL A 62 -3.18 -2.25 2.32
N THR A 63 -3.06 -0.93 2.45
CA THR A 63 -4.14 -0.02 2.88
C THR A 63 -5.11 0.30 1.75
N SER A 64 -4.64 0.28 0.51
CA SER A 64 -5.42 0.52 -0.69
C SER A 64 -6.17 -0.72 -1.21
N PRO A 65 -7.47 -0.59 -1.60
CA PRO A 65 -8.23 -1.67 -2.23
C PRO A 65 -7.61 -2.15 -3.54
N SER A 66 -7.13 -1.23 -4.37
CA SER A 66 -6.45 -1.51 -5.64
C SER A 66 -5.16 -2.30 -5.42
N GLY A 67 -4.32 -1.89 -4.47
CA GLY A 67 -3.10 -2.61 -4.11
C GLY A 67 -3.38 -4.01 -3.56
N ARG A 68 -4.49 -4.19 -2.84
CA ARG A 68 -4.92 -5.52 -2.35
C ARG A 68 -5.37 -6.42 -3.49
N LEU A 69 -6.08 -5.87 -4.48
CA LEU A 69 -6.48 -6.58 -5.69
C LEU A 69 -5.27 -6.97 -6.54
N ILE A 70 -4.32 -6.05 -6.75
CA ILE A 70 -3.07 -6.34 -7.46
C ILE A 70 -2.30 -7.45 -6.74
N ARG A 71 -2.10 -7.36 -5.42
CA ARG A 71 -1.44 -8.41 -4.65
C ARG A 71 -2.14 -9.76 -4.77
N PHE A 72 -3.47 -9.77 -4.85
CA PHE A 72 -4.24 -10.98 -5.06
C PHE A 72 -4.06 -11.53 -6.49
N LEU A 73 -4.15 -10.68 -7.50
CA LEU A 73 -3.89 -11.03 -8.91
C LEU A 73 -2.46 -11.55 -9.10
N SER A 74 -1.46 -10.94 -8.46
CA SER A 74 -0.06 -11.38 -8.51
C SER A 74 0.17 -12.76 -7.89
N LYS A 75 -0.73 -13.24 -7.02
CA LYS A 75 -0.67 -14.62 -6.51
C LYS A 75 -1.26 -15.64 -7.47
N ILE A 76 -2.15 -15.19 -8.37
CA ILE A 76 -2.85 -16.05 -9.33
C ILE A 76 -2.12 -16.08 -10.67
N LEU A 77 -1.56 -14.93 -11.07
CA LEU A 77 -0.86 -14.78 -12.33
C LEU A 77 0.58 -15.29 -12.21
N PRO A 78 1.00 -16.27 -13.03
CA PRO A 78 2.38 -16.71 -13.07
C PRO A 78 3.27 -15.54 -13.50
N VAL A 79 4.36 -15.31 -12.77
CA VAL A 79 5.31 -14.21 -13.03
C VAL A 79 5.81 -14.24 -14.49
N GLY A 80 5.95 -15.43 -15.08
CA GLY A 80 6.34 -15.59 -16.48
C GLY A 80 5.37 -14.98 -17.49
N TRP A 81 4.06 -14.94 -17.19
CA TRP A 81 3.06 -14.31 -18.07
C TRP A 81 3.14 -12.79 -18.00
N ILE A 82 3.37 -12.26 -16.80
CA ILE A 82 3.56 -10.82 -16.56
C ILE A 82 4.79 -10.31 -17.33
N ILE A 83 5.92 -11.02 -17.21
CA ILE A 83 7.15 -10.66 -17.93
C ILE A 83 6.94 -10.75 -19.45
N ARG A 84 6.23 -11.78 -19.93
CA ARG A 84 5.96 -11.94 -21.36
C ARG A 84 5.05 -10.86 -21.94
N PHE A 85 4.09 -10.36 -21.16
CA PHE A 85 3.26 -9.21 -21.56
C PHE A 85 4.05 -7.89 -21.55
N ILE A 86 4.96 -7.69 -20.60
CA ILE A 86 5.78 -6.47 -20.52
C ILE A 86 6.85 -6.44 -21.62
N ASN A 87 7.42 -7.60 -21.98
CA ASN A 87 8.35 -7.75 -23.11
C ASN A 87 7.65 -7.84 -24.48
N PHE A 88 6.31 -7.82 -24.54
CA PHE A 88 5.58 -7.70 -25.79
C PHE A 88 5.39 -6.21 -26.12
N LYS A 89 6.50 -5.54 -26.38
CA LYS A 89 6.54 -4.20 -26.95
C LYS A 89 7.62 -4.15 -28.02
#